data_AF-A0A0J7JZE9-F1
#
_entry.id   AF-A0A0J7JZE9-F1
#
_cell.length_a   1.000
_cell.length_b   1.000
_cell.length_c   1.000
_cell.angle_alpha   90.00
_cell.angle_beta   90.00
_cell.angle_gamma   90.00
#
_symmetry.space_group_name_H-M   'P 1'
#
loop_
_entity.id
_entity.type
_entity.pdbx_description
1 polymer ?
#
loop_
_entity_poly.entity_id
_entity_poly.type
_entity_poly.pdbx_seq_one_letter_code
_entity_poly.pdbx_strand_id
1 'polypeptide(L)'
;VIQERYKNLGPITFHEYGVAALFFMCVFLWIFRKPGFIVGWSELLTDIDLRDSVPVIFASILMFFIPKDPSFIYSYSQDPAKRPRRSSEGLITWKVIETKMPWSLMFLLGGGFAISRGSVASCMAKRVGEALLPLRYLPPIVILALVCFFEGTLTDFTSNVGIANITLPVIAQMVR
;
A
#
# COMPACT_ATOMS: atom_id res chain seq x y z
N VAL A 1 31.17 15.88 -1.04
CA VAL A 1 29.75 15.85 -0.65
C VAL A 1 29.06 14.47 -0.78
N ILE A 2 28.69 13.95 -1.96
CA ILE A 2 27.94 12.66 -2.05
C ILE A 2 28.79 11.46 -1.59
N GLN A 3 30.03 11.34 -2.04
CA GLN A 3 30.94 10.26 -1.61
C GLN A 3 31.30 10.36 -0.11
N GLU A 4 31.31 11.56 0.45
CA GLU A 4 31.49 11.81 1.89
C GLU A 4 30.29 11.33 2.70
N ARG A 5 29.07 11.64 2.25
CA ARG A 5 27.83 11.11 2.86
C ARG A 5 27.80 9.58 2.80
N TYR A 6 28.28 8.98 1.70
CA TYR A 6 28.39 7.54 1.55
C TYR A 6 29.42 6.92 2.51
N LYS A 7 30.59 7.55 2.69
CA LYS A 7 31.57 7.12 3.70
C LYS A 7 31.07 7.31 5.13
N ASN A 8 30.25 8.33 5.38
CA ASN A 8 29.69 8.63 6.70
C ASN A 8 28.51 7.74 7.10
N LEU A 9 27.94 6.94 6.18
CA LEU A 9 26.84 6.01 6.47
C LEU A 9 27.29 4.80 7.31
N GLY A 10 28.57 4.42 7.24
CA GLY A 10 29.10 3.27 7.97
C GLY A 10 28.67 1.91 7.38
N PRO A 11 29.04 0.79 8.03
CA PRO A 11 28.65 -0.55 7.59
C PRO A 11 27.15 -0.81 7.82
N ILE A 12 26.54 -1.62 6.95
CA ILE A 12 25.12 -1.98 7.05
C ILE A 12 24.81 -2.60 8.41
N THR A 13 23.78 -2.10 9.07
CA THR A 13 23.37 -2.59 10.39
C THR A 13 22.45 -3.80 10.24
N PHE A 14 22.37 -4.63 11.29
CA PHE A 14 21.42 -5.76 11.33
C PHE A 14 19.97 -5.30 11.10
N HIS A 15 19.64 -4.12 11.63
CA HIS A 15 18.34 -3.49 11.42
C HIS A 15 18.04 -3.24 9.94
N GLU A 16 18.95 -2.58 9.22
CA GLU A 16 18.80 -2.29 7.79
C GLU A 16 18.71 -3.56 6.95
N TYR A 17 19.52 -4.56 7.28
CA TYR A 17 19.46 -5.87 6.63
C TYR A 17 18.11 -6.56 6.87
N GLY A 18 17.59 -6.54 8.10
CA GLY A 18 16.29 -7.12 8.45
C GLY A 18 15.13 -6.44 7.72
N VAL A 19 15.12 -5.11 7.65
CA VAL A 19 14.10 -4.35 6.89
C VAL A 19 14.21 -4.67 5.40
N ALA A 20 15.41 -4.68 4.82
CA ALA A 20 15.63 -4.98 3.42
C ALA A 20 15.18 -6.40 3.06
N ALA A 21 15.53 -7.40 3.88
CA ALA A 21 15.12 -8.78 3.68
C ALA A 21 13.59 -8.93 3.70
N LEU A 22 12.90 -8.32 4.66
CA LEU A 22 11.43 -8.34 4.73
C LEU A 22 10.77 -7.57 3.57
N PHE A 23 11.39 -6.49 3.11
CA PHE A 23 10.94 -5.75 1.92
C PHE A 23 11.00 -6.62 0.66
N PHE A 24 12.15 -7.24 0.39
CA PHE A 24 12.28 -8.15 -0.76
C PHE A 24 11.36 -9.36 -0.62
N MET A 25 11.23 -9.92 0.58
CA MET A 25 10.26 -10.99 0.85
C MET A 25 8.84 -10.55 0.47
N CYS A 26 8.40 -9.38 0.90
CA CYS A 26 7.08 -8.85 0.58
C CYS A 26 6.88 -8.67 -0.95
N VAL A 27 7.88 -8.13 -1.64
CA VAL A 27 7.86 -7.99 -3.12
C VAL A 27 7.75 -9.35 -3.80
N PHE A 28 8.50 -10.35 -3.34
CA PHE A 28 8.38 -11.71 -3.88
C PHE A 28 7.00 -12.30 -3.62
N LEU A 29 6.43 -12.14 -2.43
CA LEU A 29 5.06 -12.58 -2.16
C LEU A 29 4.05 -11.89 -3.08
N TRP A 30 4.21 -10.60 -3.41
CA TRP A 30 3.32 -9.94 -4.37
C TRP A 30 3.45 -10.51 -5.79
N ILE A 31 4.67 -10.63 -6.31
CA ILE A 31 4.90 -11.12 -7.68
C ILE A 31 4.41 -12.55 -7.85
N PHE A 32 4.69 -13.43 -6.88
CA PHE A 32 4.31 -14.84 -6.93
C PHE A 32 2.88 -15.11 -6.46
N ARG A 33 2.09 -14.09 -6.11
CA ARG A 33 0.70 -14.24 -5.65
C ARG A 33 -0.14 -14.92 -6.71
N LYS A 34 -0.23 -14.29 -7.89
CA LYS A 34 -0.93 -14.78 -9.07
C LYS A 34 -0.14 -14.40 -10.33
N PRO A 35 0.98 -15.09 -10.59
CA PRO A 35 1.87 -14.76 -11.69
C PRO A 35 1.21 -14.94 -13.07
N GLY A 36 0.11 -15.71 -13.17
CA GLY A 36 -0.64 -15.92 -14.41
C GLY A 36 -0.01 -16.93 -15.37
N PHE A 37 1.28 -17.25 -15.21
CA PHE A 37 1.99 -18.29 -15.97
C PHE A 37 2.19 -19.60 -15.19
N ILE A 38 2.17 -19.55 -13.86
CA ILE A 38 2.24 -20.71 -12.94
C ILE A 38 1.15 -20.52 -11.88
N VAL A 39 0.66 -21.63 -11.30
CA VAL A 39 -0.22 -21.61 -10.13
C VAL A 39 0.47 -20.84 -9.00
N GLY A 40 -0.08 -19.68 -8.67
CA GLY A 40 0.48 -18.81 -7.65
C GLY A 40 0.35 -19.40 -6.26
N TRP A 41 1.15 -18.93 -5.30
CA TRP A 41 1.05 -19.43 -3.93
C TRP A 41 -0.35 -19.17 -3.33
N SER A 42 -1.07 -18.14 -3.78
CA SER A 42 -2.42 -17.87 -3.27
C SER A 42 -3.39 -18.99 -3.62
N GLU A 43 -3.29 -19.54 -4.83
CA GLU A 43 -4.17 -20.60 -5.33
C GLU A 43 -3.79 -21.96 -4.77
N LEU A 44 -2.52 -22.16 -4.41
CA LEU A 44 -2.04 -23.39 -3.77
C LEU A 44 -2.49 -23.50 -2.31
N LEU A 45 -2.53 -22.39 -1.58
CA LEU A 45 -2.86 -22.36 -0.16
C LEU A 45 -4.37 -22.40 0.11
N THR A 46 -5.16 -21.67 -0.68
CA THR A 46 -6.61 -21.61 -0.46
C THR A 46 -7.37 -21.29 -1.75
N ASP A 47 -8.59 -21.80 -1.86
CA ASP A 47 -9.51 -21.54 -3.00
C ASP A 47 -10.16 -20.13 -2.94
N ILE A 48 -9.83 -19.33 -1.93
CA ILE A 48 -10.28 -17.94 -1.78
C ILE A 48 -9.28 -16.96 -2.38
N ASP A 49 -9.79 -15.92 -3.04
CA ASP A 49 -8.95 -14.88 -3.63
C ASP A 49 -8.25 -14.03 -2.54
N LEU A 50 -6.97 -14.29 -2.33
CA LEU A 50 -6.15 -13.57 -1.36
C LEU A 50 -5.79 -12.17 -1.88
N ARG A 51 -6.12 -11.15 -1.09
CA ARG A 51 -5.86 -9.74 -1.42
C ARG A 51 -4.40 -9.36 -1.21
N ASP A 52 -3.98 -8.29 -1.89
CA ASP A 52 -2.62 -7.73 -1.80
C ASP A 52 -2.24 -7.24 -0.39
N SER A 53 -3.25 -7.06 0.48
CA SER A 53 -3.05 -6.72 1.89
C SER A 53 -2.45 -7.85 2.71
N VAL A 54 -2.60 -9.11 2.31
CA VAL A 54 -2.16 -10.27 3.12
C VAL A 54 -0.64 -10.32 3.29
N PRO A 55 0.18 -10.26 2.21
CA PRO A 55 1.63 -10.19 2.34
C PRO A 55 2.12 -8.99 3.18
N VAL A 56 1.47 -7.84 3.02
CA VAL A 56 1.84 -6.60 3.73
C VAL A 56 1.59 -6.72 5.22
N ILE A 57 0.41 -7.21 5.62
CA ILE A 57 0.07 -7.40 7.03
C ILE A 57 1.01 -8.46 7.65
N PHE A 58 1.27 -9.55 6.92
CA PHE A 58 2.19 -10.60 7.36
C PHE A 58 3.61 -10.05 7.59
N ALA A 59 4.17 -9.32 6.62
CA ALA A 59 5.47 -8.67 6.77
C ALA A 59 5.49 -7.63 7.90
N SER A 60 4.41 -6.87 8.08
CA SER A 60 4.28 -5.88 9.16
C SER A 60 4.30 -6.54 10.54
N ILE A 61 3.57 -7.65 10.71
CA ILE A 61 3.57 -8.43 11.95
C ILE A 61 4.99 -8.98 12.22
N LEU A 62 5.66 -9.51 11.20
CA LEU A 62 7.04 -9.98 11.34
C LEU A 62 8.01 -8.87 11.76
N MET A 63 7.84 -7.64 11.24
CA MET A 63 8.65 -6.49 11.67
C MET A 63 8.49 -6.15 13.16
N PHE A 64 7.33 -6.44 13.76
CA PHE A 64 7.15 -6.28 15.21
C PHE A 64 7.81 -7.40 16.02
N PHE A 65 7.83 -8.62 15.49
CA PHE A 65 8.40 -9.79 16.19
C PHE A 65 9.92 -9.87 16.08
N ILE A 66 10.50 -9.49 14.94
CA ILE A 66 11.94 -9.62 14.71
C ILE A 66 12.67 -8.47 15.44
N PRO A 67 13.62 -8.77 16.34
CA PRO A 67 14.33 -7.75 17.11
C PRO A 67 15.31 -6.97 16.24
N LYS A 68 15.48 -5.68 16.56
CA LYS A 68 16.41 -4.76 15.91
C LYS A 68 17.88 -5.15 16.08
N ASP A 69 18.21 -5.82 17.18
CA ASP A 69 19.57 -6.27 17.49
C ASP A 69 19.59 -7.80 17.73
N PRO A 70 20.59 -8.52 17.20
CA PRO A 70 20.73 -9.97 17.39
C PRO A 70 21.25 -10.35 18.80
N SER A 71 21.15 -9.44 19.77
CA SER A 71 21.61 -9.65 21.15
C SER A 71 20.92 -10.83 21.84
N PHE A 72 19.73 -11.23 21.35
CA PHE A 72 19.02 -12.43 21.80
C PHE A 72 19.79 -13.73 21.56
N ILE A 73 20.65 -13.80 20.53
CA ILE A 73 21.45 -14.99 20.19
C ILE A 73 22.46 -15.29 21.32
N TYR A 74 22.91 -14.25 22.02
CA TYR A 74 23.86 -14.37 23.14
C TYR A 74 23.18 -14.57 24.50
N SER A 75 21.85 -14.75 24.56
CA SER A 75 21.12 -15.00 25.81
C SER A 75 21.61 -16.25 26.57
N TYR A 76 22.09 -17.26 25.84
CA TYR A 76 22.63 -18.51 26.43
C TYR A 76 24.17 -18.53 26.48
N SER A 77 24.85 -17.41 26.21
CA SER A 77 26.31 -17.35 26.25
C SER A 77 26.86 -17.54 27.68
N GLN A 78 27.99 -18.24 27.81
CA GLN A 78 28.69 -18.44 29.08
C GLN A 78 29.29 -17.12 29.63
N ASP A 79 29.57 -16.14 28.76
CA ASP A 79 30.08 -14.82 29.15
C ASP A 79 28.96 -13.92 29.72
N PRO A 80 29.00 -13.53 31.02
CA PRO A 80 27.99 -12.67 31.63
C PRO A 80 27.95 -11.26 31.02
N ALA A 81 29.05 -10.80 30.44
CA ALA A 81 29.16 -9.48 29.81
C ALA A 81 28.47 -9.39 28.44
N LYS A 82 28.29 -10.54 27.74
CA LYS A 82 27.67 -10.60 26.41
C LYS A 82 26.16 -10.85 26.45
N ARG A 83 25.61 -11.17 27.62
CA ARG A 83 24.17 -11.38 27.78
C ARG A 83 23.41 -10.06 27.61
N PRO A 84 22.28 -10.06 26.90
CA PRO A 84 21.47 -8.86 26.72
C PRO A 84 20.99 -8.36 28.08
N ARG A 85 21.32 -7.10 28.40
CA ARG A 85 20.90 -6.43 29.65
C ARG A 85 19.56 -5.71 29.53
N ARG A 86 19.06 -5.53 28.30
CA ARG A 86 17.78 -4.88 27.96
C ARG A 86 17.11 -5.64 26.81
N SER A 87 15.78 -5.61 26.77
CA SER A 87 15.02 -6.12 25.63
C SER A 87 15.38 -5.32 24.38
N SER A 88 15.65 -6.00 23.27
CA SER A 88 15.73 -5.35 21.96
C SER A 88 14.31 -4.96 21.53
N GLU A 89 14.16 -3.78 20.96
CA GLU A 89 12.92 -3.36 20.33
C GLU A 89 12.73 -4.11 18.99
N GLY A 90 11.50 -4.25 18.51
CA GLY A 90 11.25 -4.79 17.16
C GLY A 90 11.84 -3.89 16.07
N LEU A 91 11.95 -4.40 14.84
CA LEU A 91 12.31 -3.56 13.68
C LEU A 91 11.35 -2.38 13.50
N ILE A 92 10.08 -2.57 13.86
CA ILE A 92 9.13 -1.48 13.95
C ILE A 92 8.50 -1.45 15.35
N THR A 93 8.34 -0.24 15.88
CA THR A 93 7.61 -0.01 17.13
C THR A 93 6.32 0.73 16.83
N TRP A 94 5.31 0.54 17.70
CA TRP A 94 4.02 1.22 17.53
C TRP A 94 4.17 2.74 17.46
N LYS A 95 5.10 3.31 18.25
CA LYS A 95 5.41 4.73 18.24
C LYS A 95 5.89 5.24 16.88
N VAL A 96 6.64 4.43 16.13
CA VAL A 96 7.06 4.78 14.76
C VAL A 96 5.85 4.79 13.83
N ILE A 97 4.97 3.79 13.91
CA ILE A 97 3.75 3.72 13.09
C ILE A 97 2.83 4.90 13.39
N GLU A 98 2.56 5.18 14.67
CA GLU A 98 1.73 6.29 15.11
C GLU A 98 2.23 7.64 14.54
N THR A 99 3.54 7.89 14.61
CA THR A 99 4.12 9.19 14.22
C THR A 99 4.41 9.32 12.73
N LYS A 100 4.69 8.22 12.02
CA LYS A 100 5.10 8.23 10.61
C LYS A 100 3.97 7.88 9.65
N MET A 101 2.89 7.22 10.11
CA MET A 101 1.77 6.89 9.23
C MET A 101 0.91 8.12 8.92
N PRO A 102 0.59 8.37 7.64
CA PRO A 102 -0.33 9.45 7.26
C PRO A 102 -1.79 9.04 7.50
N TRP A 103 -2.24 9.07 8.76
CA TRP A 103 -3.59 8.68 9.16
C TRP A 103 -4.69 9.40 8.37
N SER A 104 -4.50 10.69 8.08
CA SER A 104 -5.43 11.49 7.27
C SER A 104 -5.66 10.90 5.88
N LEU A 105 -4.61 10.35 5.25
CA LEU A 105 -4.73 9.71 3.94
C LEU A 105 -5.52 8.40 4.03
N MET A 106 -5.30 7.62 5.10
CA MET A 106 -6.04 6.38 5.34
C MET A 106 -7.54 6.66 5.51
N PHE A 107 -7.90 7.68 6.30
CA PHE A 107 -9.30 8.09 6.47
C PHE A 107 -9.90 8.69 5.19
N LEU A 108 -9.13 9.46 4.42
CA LEU A 108 -9.57 10.03 3.15
C LEU A 108 -9.92 8.94 2.12
N LEU A 109 -9.06 7.92 1.97
CA LEU A 109 -9.30 6.79 1.08
C LEU A 109 -10.51 5.96 1.54
N GLY A 110 -10.59 5.67 2.85
CA GLY A 110 -11.73 4.96 3.43
C GLY A 110 -13.06 5.70 3.24
N GLY A 111 -13.06 7.02 3.45
CA GLY A 111 -14.21 7.89 3.18
C GLY A 111 -14.59 7.90 1.70
N GLY A 112 -13.62 7.95 0.79
CA GLY A 112 -13.85 7.85 -0.65
C GLY A 112 -14.53 6.55 -1.06
N PHE A 113 -14.07 5.41 -0.54
CA PHE A 113 -14.72 4.12 -0.78
C PHE A 113 -16.13 4.04 -0.17
N ALA A 114 -16.35 4.62 1.00
CA ALA A 114 -17.66 4.71 1.63
C ALA A 114 -18.64 5.55 0.80
N ILE A 115 -18.20 6.71 0.30
CA ILE A 115 -18.99 7.57 -0.60
C ILE A 115 -19.30 6.83 -1.89
N SER A 116 -18.30 6.20 -2.53
CA SER A 116 -18.49 5.41 -3.75
C SER A 116 -19.55 4.32 -3.58
N ARG A 117 -19.44 3.52 -2.50
CA ARG A 117 -20.44 2.50 -2.14
C ARG A 117 -21.82 3.11 -1.89
N GLY A 118 -21.88 4.24 -1.19
CA GLY A 118 -23.11 5.00 -0.93
C GLY A 118 -23.77 5.53 -2.20
N SER A 119 -22.99 6.05 -3.15
CA SER A 119 -23.48 6.53 -4.45
C SER A 119 -24.04 5.41 -5.33
N VAL A 120 -23.49 4.20 -5.22
CA VAL A 120 -24.05 3.01 -5.88
C VAL A 120 -25.33 2.55 -5.17
N ALA A 121 -25.30 2.42 -3.84
CA ALA A 121 -26.45 1.96 -3.05
C ALA A 121 -27.66 2.91 -3.12
N SER A 122 -27.42 4.21 -3.22
CA SER A 122 -28.46 5.24 -3.40
C SER A 122 -28.97 5.39 -4.83
N CYS A 123 -28.44 4.60 -5.79
CA CYS A 123 -28.69 4.74 -7.23
C CYS A 123 -28.31 6.11 -7.83
N MET A 124 -27.60 6.97 -7.09
CA MET A 124 -27.16 8.28 -7.57
C MET A 124 -26.20 8.12 -8.76
N ALA A 125 -25.22 7.21 -8.64
CA ALA A 125 -24.26 6.94 -9.71
C ALA A 125 -24.96 6.48 -11.00
N LYS A 126 -26.03 5.69 -10.88
CA LYS A 126 -26.83 5.23 -12.03
C LYS A 126 -27.55 6.39 -12.72
N ARG A 127 -28.22 7.27 -11.96
CA ARG A 127 -28.93 8.44 -12.51
C ARG A 127 -27.99 9.41 -13.22
N VAL A 128 -26.80 9.64 -12.66
CA VAL A 128 -25.76 10.47 -13.31
C VAL A 128 -25.23 9.80 -14.58
N GLY A 129 -24.99 8.50 -14.56
CA GLY A 129 -24.59 7.73 -15.75
C GLY A 129 -25.66 7.78 -16.85
N GLU A 130 -26.93 7.67 -16.51
CA GLU A 130 -28.04 7.79 -17.45
C GLU A 130 -28.12 9.19 -18.08
N ALA A 131 -27.88 10.25 -17.32
CA ALA A 131 -27.80 11.61 -17.86
C ALA A 131 -26.64 11.81 -18.85
N LEU A 132 -25.58 11.00 -18.73
CA LEU A 132 -24.39 11.03 -19.58
C LEU A 132 -24.47 10.05 -20.78
N LEU A 133 -25.54 9.24 -20.91
CA LEU A 133 -25.75 8.35 -22.05
C LEU A 133 -25.61 9.02 -23.43
N PRO A 134 -26.06 10.27 -23.65
CA PRO A 134 -25.88 10.94 -24.96
C PRO A 134 -24.42 11.11 -25.37
N LEU A 135 -23.46 11.11 -24.43
CA LEU A 135 -22.03 11.19 -24.76
C LEU A 135 -21.49 9.86 -25.33
N ARG A 136 -22.19 8.74 -25.17
CA ARG A 136 -21.77 7.42 -25.70
C ARG A 136 -21.75 7.37 -27.23
N TYR A 137 -22.45 8.27 -27.91
CA TYR A 137 -22.45 8.36 -29.37
C TYR A 137 -21.17 9.03 -29.92
N LEU A 138 -20.33 9.62 -29.07
CA LEU A 138 -19.05 10.20 -29.47
C LEU A 138 -17.96 9.14 -29.61
N PRO A 139 -16.97 9.33 -30.49
CA PRO A 139 -15.84 8.42 -30.60
C PRO A 139 -15.04 8.40 -29.28
N PRO A 140 -14.51 7.23 -28.84
CA PRO A 140 -13.84 7.08 -27.55
C PRO A 140 -12.69 8.07 -27.31
N ILE A 141 -11.98 8.47 -28.37
CA ILE A 141 -10.88 9.44 -28.28
C ILE A 141 -11.35 10.82 -27.79
N VAL A 142 -12.56 11.23 -28.19
CA VAL A 142 -13.15 12.52 -27.81
C VAL A 142 -13.63 12.49 -26.37
N ILE A 143 -14.23 11.37 -25.95
CA ILE A 143 -14.63 11.15 -24.55
C ILE A 143 -13.40 11.20 -23.64
N LEU A 144 -12.33 10.49 -24.02
CA LEU A 144 -11.08 10.48 -23.28
C LEU A 144 -10.46 11.89 -23.18
N ALA A 145 -10.40 12.63 -24.29
CA ALA A 145 -9.88 13.99 -24.30
C ALA A 145 -10.67 14.94 -23.37
N LEU A 146 -12.00 14.85 -23.38
CA LEU A 146 -12.88 15.63 -22.51
C LEU A 146 -12.70 15.27 -21.03
N VAL A 147 -12.63 13.98 -20.72
CA VAL A 147 -12.40 13.51 -19.34
C VAL A 147 -11.03 13.95 -18.84
N CYS A 148 -9.97 13.79 -19.64
CA CYS A 148 -8.63 14.23 -19.26
C CYS A 148 -8.53 15.75 -19.10
N PHE A 149 -9.19 16.53 -19.95
CA PHE A 149 -9.23 17.98 -19.81
C PHE A 149 -9.97 18.41 -18.54
N PHE A 150 -11.14 17.80 -18.28
CA PHE A 150 -11.93 18.07 -17.09
C PHE A 150 -11.20 17.66 -15.79
N GLU A 151 -10.65 16.45 -15.73
CA GLU A 151 -9.87 16.00 -14.58
C GLU A 151 -8.60 16.86 -14.39
N GLY A 152 -7.90 17.21 -15.47
CA GLY A 152 -6.71 18.07 -15.41
C GLY A 152 -7.00 19.46 -14.85
N THR A 153 -8.09 20.09 -15.29
CA THR A 153 -8.51 21.38 -14.70
C THR A 153 -8.96 21.24 -13.25
N LEU A 154 -9.67 20.16 -12.89
CA LEU A 154 -10.06 19.92 -11.50
C LEU A 154 -8.86 19.66 -10.57
N THR A 155 -7.78 19.04 -11.06
CA THR A 155 -6.58 18.77 -10.25
C THR A 155 -5.88 20.03 -9.78
N ASP A 156 -6.07 21.17 -10.44
CA ASP A 156 -5.55 22.45 -9.98
C ASP A 156 -6.33 23.00 -8.77
N PHE A 157 -7.60 22.63 -8.62
CA PHE A 157 -8.48 23.10 -7.54
C PHE A 157 -8.59 22.11 -6.38
N THR A 158 -8.38 20.81 -6.63
CA THR A 158 -8.63 19.74 -5.65
C THR A 158 -7.49 18.72 -5.65
N SER A 159 -7.23 18.11 -4.49
CA SER A 159 -6.22 17.04 -4.37
C SER A 159 -6.48 15.86 -5.33
N ASN A 160 -5.42 15.30 -5.90
CA ASN A 160 -5.48 14.14 -6.81
C ASN A 160 -6.30 12.97 -6.24
N VAL A 161 -6.15 12.69 -4.94
CA VAL A 161 -6.89 11.61 -4.26
C VAL A 161 -8.39 11.92 -4.17
N GLY A 162 -8.74 13.18 -3.90
CA GLY A 162 -10.14 13.60 -3.82
C GLY A 162 -10.88 13.47 -5.14
N ILE A 163 -10.25 13.88 -6.25
CA ILE A 163 -10.83 13.80 -7.60
C ILE A 163 -11.03 12.35 -7.99
N ALA A 164 -9.99 11.52 -7.86
CA ALA A 164 -10.06 10.10 -8.19
C ALA A 164 -11.21 9.38 -7.46
N ASN A 165 -11.44 9.69 -6.17
CA ASN A 165 -12.51 9.07 -5.39
C ASN A 165 -13.93 9.43 -5.91
N ILE A 166 -14.09 10.59 -6.56
CA ILE A 166 -15.38 11.06 -7.09
C ILE A 166 -15.56 10.66 -8.56
N THR A 167 -14.52 10.79 -9.39
CA THR A 167 -14.61 10.59 -10.84
C THR A 167 -14.53 9.12 -11.24
N LEU A 168 -13.65 8.32 -10.61
CA LEU A 168 -13.47 6.91 -10.98
C LEU A 168 -14.77 6.08 -10.91
N PRO A 169 -15.62 6.20 -9.86
CA PRO A 169 -16.88 5.47 -9.83
C PRO A 169 -17.86 5.88 -10.93
N VAL A 170 -17.85 7.17 -11.32
CA VAL A 170 -18.73 7.70 -12.37
C VAL A 170 -18.29 7.19 -13.74
N ILE A 171 -16.99 7.27 -14.04
CA ILE A 171 -16.40 6.77 -15.29
C ILE A 171 -16.62 5.26 -15.42
N ALA A 172 -16.42 4.50 -14.34
CA ALA A 172 -16.65 3.05 -14.32
C ALA A 172 -18.10 2.65 -14.67
N GLN A 173 -19.08 3.50 -14.40
CA GLN A 173 -20.49 3.27 -14.77
C GLN A 173 -20.80 3.66 -16.22
N MET A 174 -20.04 4.58 -16.82
CA MET A 174 -20.21 4.94 -18.24
C MET A 174 -19.68 3.89 -19.21
N VAL A 175 -18.66 3.14 -18.79
CA VAL A 175 -18.02 2.08 -19.60
C VAL A 175 -18.80 0.76 -19.53
N ARG A 176 -19.63 0.58 -18.49
CA ARG A 176 -20.55 -0.57 -18.36
C ARG A 176 -21.80 -0.38 -19.21
#